data_AF-A0AAI8VKE0-F1
#
_entry.id   AF-A0AAI8VKE0-F1
#
_cell.length_a   1.000
_cell.length_b   1.000
_cell.length_c   1.000
_cell.angle_alpha   90.00
_cell.angle_beta   90.00
_cell.angle_gamma   90.00
#
_symmetry.space_group_name_H-M   'P 1'
#
loop_
_entity.id
_entity.type
_entity.pdbx_description
1 polymer ?
#
loop_
_entity_poly.entity_id
_entity_poly.type
_entity_poly.pdbx_seq_one_letter_code
_entity_poly.pdbx_strand_id
1 'polypeptide(L)'
;MADIAHPVATDLTICIFSSPVSPCAHELNSWKWHRIDKDLYLHTSQQSAYLYVALANKEKLAAEDLLVMDIRVGQAPSDPSPGHSWESRPGGIWVLRGNFSGKIDQAVTEVDVLFGIDAVDPRPQWDLMRSPLQLNARSKIPVARLSVLHGRARPRPDARAALRIKEDGKFKIVQISDTHMVTGIGVCKDAIDAHGKNLPEREADQLTVNFIEEILDVEKPELVVLTGDQLHHDISDSQSALFKVAAPMIERSIPFATVFGNHDSEGLHALSRE
;
A
#
# COMPACT_ATOMS: atom_id res chain seq x y z
N MET A 1 8.67 -18.97 7.10
CA MET A 1 7.73 -18.98 5.95
C MET A 1 8.48 -19.61 4.80
N ALA A 2 7.94 -20.61 4.10
CA ALA A 2 8.63 -21.17 2.93
C ALA A 2 8.70 -20.06 1.87
N ASP A 3 9.92 -19.61 1.57
CA ASP A 3 10.17 -18.57 0.58
C ASP A 3 9.78 -19.13 -0.78
N ILE A 4 8.61 -18.74 -1.29
CA ILE A 4 8.14 -19.19 -2.61
C ILE A 4 9.00 -18.45 -3.63
N ALA A 5 10.03 -19.12 -4.16
CA ALA A 5 10.78 -18.59 -5.28
C ALA A 5 9.80 -18.23 -6.42
N HIS A 6 9.78 -16.96 -6.82
CA HIS A 6 8.95 -16.43 -7.91
C HIS A 6 7.43 -16.65 -7.73
N PRO A 7 6.79 -16.02 -6.72
CA PRO A 7 5.37 -16.21 -6.45
C PRO A 7 4.49 -15.61 -7.55
N VAL A 8 3.39 -16.28 -7.86
CA VAL A 8 2.35 -15.84 -8.81
C VAL A 8 0.99 -16.05 -8.16
N ALA A 9 0.09 -15.07 -8.26
CA ALA A 9 -1.25 -15.18 -7.71
C ALA A 9 -2.10 -16.11 -8.59
N THR A 10 -2.70 -17.11 -7.95
CA THR A 10 -3.60 -18.09 -8.59
C THR A 10 -5.06 -17.86 -8.21
N ASP A 11 -5.30 -17.24 -7.05
CA ASP A 11 -6.61 -16.83 -6.56
C ASP A 11 -6.45 -15.80 -5.42
N LEU A 12 -7.55 -15.14 -5.04
CA LEU A 12 -7.64 -14.32 -3.84
C LEU A 12 -9.08 -14.32 -3.30
N THR A 13 -9.23 -14.10 -2.00
CA THR A 13 -10.55 -13.94 -1.37
C THR A 13 -10.47 -13.12 -0.09
N ILE A 14 -11.58 -12.54 0.34
CA ILE A 14 -11.72 -11.91 1.65
C ILE A 14 -12.51 -12.83 2.56
N CYS A 15 -12.02 -13.00 3.79
CA CYS A 15 -12.70 -13.75 4.82
C CYS A 15 -13.05 -12.85 5.99
N ILE A 16 -14.35 -12.79 6.30
CA ILE A 16 -14.94 -11.98 7.37
C ILE A 16 -15.41 -12.91 8.48
N PHE A 17 -15.07 -12.61 9.73
CA PHE A 17 -15.44 -13.44 10.87
C PHE A 17 -15.62 -12.65 12.17
N SER A 18 -16.50 -13.13 13.04
CA SER A 18 -16.86 -12.51 14.32
C SER A 18 -16.19 -13.17 15.55
N SER A 19 -15.34 -14.19 15.34
CA SER A 19 -14.70 -15.00 16.39
C SER A 19 -13.21 -15.14 16.08
N PRO A 20 -12.29 -15.20 17.06
CA PRO A 20 -10.85 -15.33 16.82
C PRO A 20 -10.45 -16.55 15.98
N VAL A 21 -11.32 -17.55 15.87
CA VAL A 21 -11.15 -18.68 14.96
C VAL A 21 -11.83 -18.34 13.62
N SER A 22 -11.03 -18.07 12.59
CA SER A 22 -11.53 -17.81 11.23
C SER A 22 -12.11 -19.09 10.62
N PRO A 23 -13.42 -19.15 10.30
CA PRO A 23 -14.02 -20.33 9.66
C PRO A 23 -13.37 -20.62 8.30
N CYS A 24 -13.03 -19.58 7.54
CA CYS A 24 -12.31 -19.69 6.28
C CYS A 24 -10.93 -20.34 6.42
N ALA A 25 -10.21 -20.11 7.52
CA ALA A 25 -8.84 -20.63 7.67
C ALA A 25 -8.79 -22.16 7.74
N HIS A 26 -9.91 -22.82 8.07
CA HIS A 26 -10.02 -24.28 8.03
C HIS A 26 -10.27 -24.83 6.62
N GLU A 27 -10.86 -24.03 5.72
CA GLU A 27 -11.10 -24.41 4.32
C GLU A 27 -9.92 -24.02 3.40
N LEU A 28 -9.19 -22.98 3.77
CA LEU A 28 -8.04 -22.45 3.03
C LEU A 28 -6.77 -23.17 3.49
N ASN A 29 -6.24 -24.05 2.63
CA ASN A 29 -4.97 -24.72 2.88
C ASN A 29 -3.83 -23.69 3.11
N SER A 30 -3.27 -23.67 4.32
CA SER A 30 -2.30 -22.68 4.79
C SER A 30 -0.96 -22.69 4.04
N TRP A 31 -0.65 -23.76 3.29
CA TRP A 31 0.55 -23.81 2.45
C TRP A 31 0.37 -23.14 1.08
N LYS A 32 -0.89 -22.94 0.67
CA LYS A 32 -1.26 -22.31 -0.60
C LYS A 32 -1.75 -20.87 -0.39
N TRP A 33 -2.51 -20.64 0.67
CA TRP A 33 -3.15 -19.37 0.97
C TRP A 33 -2.35 -18.56 1.99
N HIS A 34 -2.00 -17.35 1.61
CA HIS A 34 -1.25 -16.40 2.42
C HIS A 34 -2.17 -15.28 2.87
N ARG A 35 -2.25 -15.04 4.18
CA ARG A 35 -2.98 -13.92 4.75
C ARG A 35 -2.15 -12.65 4.60
N ILE A 36 -2.74 -11.59 4.04
CA ILE A 36 -2.22 -10.24 4.19
C ILE A 36 -2.57 -9.77 5.60
N ASP A 37 -1.56 -9.50 6.42
CA ASP A 37 -1.70 -9.26 7.87
C ASP A 37 -2.19 -7.84 8.19
N LYS A 38 -3.33 -7.48 7.60
CA LYS A 38 -3.99 -6.19 7.76
C LYS A 38 -5.48 -6.44 7.96
N ASP A 39 -6.00 -6.09 9.13
CA ASP A 39 -7.44 -6.16 9.38
C ASP A 39 -8.13 -5.07 8.55
N LEU A 40 -9.01 -5.48 7.63
CA LEU A 40 -9.70 -4.56 6.73
C LEU A 40 -10.68 -3.63 7.47
N TYR A 41 -10.98 -3.91 8.75
CA TYR A 41 -11.72 -3.01 9.64
C TYR A 41 -10.83 -2.17 10.57
N LEU A 42 -9.51 -2.23 10.39
CA LEU A 42 -8.53 -1.50 11.19
C LEU A 42 -8.73 -1.66 12.71
N HIS A 43 -9.12 -2.87 13.13
CA HIS A 43 -9.32 -3.24 14.54
C HIS A 43 -10.42 -2.44 15.28
N THR A 44 -11.28 -1.73 14.56
CA THR A 44 -12.35 -0.90 15.14
C THR A 44 -13.73 -1.58 15.17
N SER A 45 -13.82 -2.80 14.63
CA SER A 45 -15.04 -3.60 14.52
C SER A 45 -15.01 -4.81 15.45
N GLN A 46 -16.19 -5.32 15.80
CA GLN A 46 -16.34 -6.61 16.50
C GLN A 46 -16.09 -7.81 15.57
N GLN A 47 -16.04 -7.55 14.26
CA GLN A 47 -15.62 -8.50 13.24
C GLN A 47 -14.23 -8.11 12.74
N SER A 48 -13.46 -9.10 12.34
CA SER A 48 -12.25 -8.88 11.53
C SER A 48 -12.47 -9.38 10.12
N ALA A 49 -11.76 -8.76 9.18
CA ALA A 49 -11.71 -9.23 7.81
C ALA A 49 -10.28 -9.21 7.32
N TYR A 50 -9.86 -10.25 6.60
CA TYR A 50 -8.51 -10.34 6.04
C TYR A 50 -8.55 -10.79 4.59
N LEU A 51 -7.62 -10.26 3.80
CA LEU A 51 -7.36 -10.71 2.44
C LEU A 51 -6.46 -11.96 2.48
N TYR A 52 -6.85 -12.98 1.72
CA TYR A 52 -6.06 -14.17 1.49
C TYR A 52 -5.72 -14.27 0.02
N VAL A 53 -4.46 -14.57 -0.29
CA VAL A 53 -3.94 -14.71 -1.66
C VAL A 53 -3.37 -16.11 -1.82
N ALA A 54 -3.85 -16.84 -2.82
CA ALA A 54 -3.30 -18.14 -3.17
C ALA A 54 -2.08 -17.95 -4.07
N LEU A 55 -0.91 -18.35 -3.61
CA LEU A 55 0.34 -18.21 -4.35
C LEU A 55 0.84 -19.55 -4.87
N ALA A 56 1.39 -19.55 -6.08
CA ALA A 56 2.11 -20.69 -6.65
C ALA A 56 3.52 -20.27 -7.07
N ASN A 57 4.45 -21.22 -7.04
CA ASN A 57 5.78 -21.04 -7.62
C ASN A 57 5.66 -21.19 -9.14
N LYS A 58 6.15 -20.19 -9.89
CA LYS A 58 6.18 -20.20 -11.37
C LYS A 58 6.74 -21.51 -11.96
N GLU A 59 7.77 -22.08 -11.37
CA GLU A 59 8.46 -23.30 -11.85
C GLU A 59 7.60 -24.55 -11.72
N LYS A 60 6.54 -24.51 -10.91
CA LYS A 60 5.60 -25.60 -10.69
C LYS A 60 4.30 -25.45 -11.47
N LEU A 61 4.15 -24.36 -12.24
CA LEU A 61 2.94 -24.10 -13.03
C LEU A 61 2.90 -24.95 -14.29
N ALA A 62 1.75 -25.54 -14.56
CA ALA A 62 1.41 -26.24 -15.79
C ALA A 62 0.45 -25.39 -16.66
N ALA A 63 0.26 -25.78 -17.93
CA ALA A 63 -0.54 -24.99 -18.88
C ALA A 63 -2.04 -24.94 -18.53
N GLU A 64 -2.51 -25.93 -17.79
CA GLU A 64 -3.85 -26.04 -17.23
C GLU A 64 -4.07 -25.17 -15.98
N ASP A 65 -3.01 -24.63 -15.37
CA ASP A 65 -3.14 -23.78 -14.20
C ASP A 65 -3.72 -22.41 -14.57
N LEU A 66 -4.69 -21.98 -13.77
CA LEU A 66 -5.31 -20.66 -13.89
C LEU A 66 -4.60 -19.65 -12.99
N LEU A 67 -4.16 -18.56 -13.61
CA LEU A 67 -3.55 -17.43 -12.94
C LEU A 67 -4.55 -16.29 -12.78
N VAL A 68 -4.32 -15.45 -11.78
CA VAL A 68 -4.98 -14.15 -11.68
C VAL A 68 -4.34 -13.20 -12.68
N MET A 69 -5.10 -12.78 -13.68
CA MET A 69 -4.63 -11.92 -14.76
C MET A 69 -4.93 -10.44 -14.49
N ASP A 70 -6.03 -10.15 -13.79
CA ASP A 70 -6.42 -8.80 -13.42
C ASP A 70 -7.38 -8.87 -12.22
N ILE A 71 -7.47 -7.78 -11.47
CA ILE A 71 -8.37 -7.64 -10.33
C ILE A 71 -9.10 -6.30 -10.44
N ARG A 72 -10.40 -6.30 -10.17
CA ARG A 72 -11.26 -5.10 -10.14
C ARG A 72 -12.10 -5.08 -8.88
N VAL A 73 -12.47 -3.88 -8.45
CA VAL A 73 -13.39 -3.67 -7.32
C VAL A 73 -14.53 -2.79 -7.76
N GLY A 74 -15.76 -3.22 -7.46
CA GLY A 74 -16.99 -2.47 -7.74
C GLY A 74 -17.90 -3.17 -8.74
N GLN A 75 -18.27 -2.45 -9.80
CA GLN A 75 -19.21 -2.94 -10.80
C GLN A 75 -18.65 -4.16 -11.54
N ALA A 76 -19.56 -5.06 -11.92
CA ALA A 76 -19.23 -6.23 -12.72
C ALA A 76 -18.55 -5.80 -14.03
N PRO A 77 -17.33 -6.30 -14.32
CA PRO A 77 -16.68 -6.06 -15.59
C PRO A 77 -17.49 -6.66 -16.75
N SER A 78 -17.36 -6.09 -17.95
CA SER A 78 -17.92 -6.65 -19.18
C SER A 78 -17.23 -7.97 -19.55
N ASP A 79 -17.88 -8.75 -20.44
CA ASP A 79 -17.39 -10.06 -20.88
C ASP A 79 -15.91 -10.00 -21.29
N PRO A 80 -15.08 -10.90 -20.75
CA PRO A 80 -13.65 -10.88 -21.00
C PRO A 80 -13.32 -11.48 -22.38
N SER A 81 -12.05 -11.34 -22.79
CA SER A 81 -11.55 -12.01 -24.00
C SER A 81 -11.69 -13.54 -23.90
N PRO A 82 -11.80 -14.27 -25.04
CA PRO A 82 -11.90 -15.73 -25.04
C PRO A 82 -10.78 -16.39 -24.20
N GLY A 83 -11.14 -17.41 -23.41
CA GLY A 83 -10.21 -18.11 -22.53
C GLY A 83 -9.98 -17.44 -21.17
N HIS A 84 -10.73 -16.39 -20.86
CA HIS A 84 -10.72 -15.75 -19.55
C HIS A 84 -12.13 -15.74 -18.94
N SER A 85 -12.20 -15.71 -17.62
CA SER A 85 -13.47 -15.60 -16.89
C SER A 85 -13.33 -14.67 -15.69
N TRP A 86 -14.27 -13.74 -15.56
CA TRP A 86 -14.43 -12.95 -14.35
C TRP A 86 -15.19 -13.74 -13.30
N GLU A 87 -14.62 -13.84 -12.11
CA GLU A 87 -15.25 -14.48 -10.96
C GLU A 87 -15.42 -13.49 -9.82
N SER A 88 -16.60 -13.49 -9.19
CA SER A 88 -16.89 -12.64 -8.04
C SER A 88 -16.26 -13.21 -6.75
N ARG A 89 -15.84 -12.32 -5.86
CA ARG A 89 -15.32 -12.60 -4.53
C ARG A 89 -15.92 -11.60 -3.51
N PRO A 90 -15.91 -11.91 -2.21
CA PRO A 90 -16.38 -10.98 -1.17
C PRO A 90 -15.65 -9.62 -1.22
N GLY A 91 -16.32 -8.57 -0.75
CA GLY A 91 -15.79 -7.20 -0.78
C GLY A 91 -15.93 -6.51 -2.15
N GLY A 92 -16.79 -7.01 -3.03
CA GLY A 92 -17.03 -6.44 -4.36
C GLY A 92 -15.86 -6.66 -5.32
N ILE A 93 -15.03 -7.68 -5.06
CA ILE A 93 -13.87 -8.00 -5.88
C ILE A 93 -14.30 -8.87 -7.06
N TRP A 94 -13.72 -8.59 -8.21
CA TRP A 94 -13.77 -9.41 -9.41
C TRP A 94 -12.36 -9.84 -9.79
N VAL A 95 -12.17 -11.13 -10.00
CA VAL A 95 -10.89 -11.73 -10.35
C VAL A 95 -10.98 -12.24 -11.79
N LEU A 96 -10.12 -11.74 -12.68
CA LEU A 96 -9.99 -12.28 -14.03
C LEU A 96 -9.03 -13.45 -13.99
N ARG A 97 -9.51 -14.65 -14.33
CA ARG A 97 -8.66 -15.84 -14.41
C ARG A 97 -8.36 -16.19 -15.86
N GLY A 98 -7.14 -16.65 -16.12
CA GLY A 98 -6.69 -17.06 -17.44
C GLY A 98 -5.65 -18.16 -17.36
N ASN A 99 -5.54 -18.97 -18.43
CA ASN A 99 -4.59 -20.07 -18.50
C ASN A 99 -3.14 -19.56 -18.51
N PHE A 100 -2.25 -20.29 -17.84
CA PHE A 100 -0.83 -20.00 -17.89
C PHE A 100 -0.26 -20.20 -19.31
N SER A 101 0.29 -19.11 -19.88
CA SER A 101 0.84 -19.09 -21.24
C SER A 101 2.37 -19.34 -21.29
N GLY A 102 2.98 -19.75 -20.18
CA GLY A 102 4.44 -19.84 -20.03
C GLY A 102 5.11 -18.53 -19.59
N LYS A 103 4.37 -17.41 -19.58
CA LYS A 103 4.83 -16.09 -19.12
C LYS A 103 3.94 -15.56 -18.00
N ILE A 104 4.52 -14.73 -17.15
CA ILE A 104 3.81 -14.09 -16.01
C ILE A 104 3.80 -12.57 -16.08
N ASP A 105 4.35 -11.96 -17.14
CA ASP A 105 4.47 -10.50 -17.26
C ASP A 105 3.12 -9.76 -17.14
N GLN A 106 2.03 -10.44 -17.49
CA GLN A 106 0.66 -9.93 -17.42
C GLN A 106 -0.14 -10.48 -16.24
N ALA A 107 0.41 -11.44 -15.49
CA ALA A 107 -0.28 -12.02 -14.35
C ALA A 107 -0.03 -11.16 -13.10
N VAL A 108 -1.00 -11.13 -12.20
CA VAL A 108 -0.83 -10.57 -10.86
C VAL A 108 0.13 -11.48 -10.08
N THR A 109 1.15 -10.88 -9.48
CA THR A 109 2.14 -11.62 -8.70
C THR A 109 2.16 -11.25 -7.24
N GLU A 110 1.78 -10.03 -6.90
CA GLU A 110 1.69 -9.55 -5.53
C GLU A 110 0.42 -8.72 -5.37
N VAL A 111 -0.18 -8.82 -4.20
CA VAL A 111 -1.38 -8.08 -3.81
C VAL A 111 -1.17 -7.60 -2.39
N ASP A 112 -1.56 -6.37 -2.14
CA ASP A 112 -1.47 -5.70 -0.85
C ASP A 112 -2.73 -4.87 -0.61
N VAL A 113 -2.89 -4.35 0.60
CA VAL A 113 -4.01 -3.49 0.99
C VAL A 113 -3.47 -2.19 1.57
N LEU A 114 -3.96 -1.06 1.07
CA LEU A 114 -3.68 0.26 1.62
C LEU A 114 -4.98 0.93 2.06
N PHE A 115 -4.89 1.84 3.02
CA PHE A 115 -6.03 2.43 3.71
C PHE A 115 -6.08 3.93 3.53
N GLY A 116 -7.29 4.46 3.37
CA GLY A 116 -7.55 5.90 3.25
C GLY A 116 -8.03 6.30 1.86
N ILE A 117 -8.77 7.41 1.82
CA ILE A 117 -9.16 8.04 0.54
C ILE A 117 -7.96 8.73 -0.12
N ASP A 118 -7.00 9.10 0.71
CA ASP A 118 -5.69 9.71 0.47
C ASP A 118 -4.56 8.68 0.32
N ALA A 119 -4.88 7.38 0.33
CA ALA A 119 -3.89 6.33 0.13
C ALA A 119 -3.19 6.47 -1.22
N VAL A 120 -1.87 6.27 -1.21
CA VAL A 120 -1.01 6.24 -2.39
C VAL A 120 -0.10 5.01 -2.35
N ASP A 121 0.26 4.47 -3.51
CA ASP A 121 1.29 3.43 -3.62
C ASP A 121 2.43 3.91 -4.50
N PRO A 122 3.53 4.39 -3.91
CA PRO A 122 4.64 4.94 -4.68
C PRO A 122 5.57 3.85 -5.23
N ARG A 123 5.36 2.58 -4.89
CA ARG A 123 6.21 1.48 -5.37
C ARG A 123 6.13 1.39 -6.90
N PRO A 124 7.27 1.21 -7.60
CA PRO A 124 7.26 1.13 -9.05
C PRO A 124 6.35 0.00 -9.56
N GLN A 125 5.48 0.33 -10.53
CA GLN A 125 4.56 -0.60 -11.22
C GLN A 125 3.47 -1.23 -10.33
N TRP A 126 3.29 -0.75 -9.11
CA TRP A 126 2.13 -1.10 -8.31
C TRP A 126 0.94 -0.23 -8.71
N ASP A 127 -0.21 -0.86 -8.91
CA ASP A 127 -1.46 -0.19 -9.26
C ASP A 127 -2.40 -0.20 -8.05
N LEU A 128 -2.60 0.98 -7.45
CA LEU A 128 -3.59 1.18 -6.39
C LEU A 128 -4.99 1.36 -6.99
N MET A 129 -5.93 0.53 -6.57
CA MET A 129 -7.30 0.60 -7.06
C MET A 129 -8.03 1.82 -6.50
N ARG A 130 -8.69 2.56 -7.40
CA ARG A 130 -9.50 3.74 -7.05
C ARG A 130 -10.72 3.38 -6.20
N SER A 131 -11.42 2.32 -6.59
CA SER A 131 -12.60 1.82 -5.89
C SER A 131 -12.18 1.12 -4.60
N PRO A 132 -12.72 1.52 -3.44
CA PRO A 132 -12.47 0.81 -2.19
C PRO A 132 -13.22 -0.52 -2.15
N LEU A 133 -12.74 -1.45 -1.33
CA LEU A 133 -13.44 -2.68 -1.02
C LEU A 133 -14.82 -2.40 -0.44
N GLN A 134 -15.83 -3.11 -0.92
CA GLN A 134 -17.22 -2.97 -0.49
C GLN A 134 -17.44 -3.71 0.83
N LEU A 135 -16.90 -3.16 1.91
CA LEU A 135 -17.02 -3.67 3.26
C LEU A 135 -18.07 -2.86 4.04
N ASN A 136 -18.79 -3.51 4.96
CA ASN A 136 -19.76 -2.84 5.83
C ASN A 136 -19.07 -2.12 7.01
N ALA A 137 -18.06 -1.31 6.70
CA ALA A 137 -17.30 -0.54 7.68
C ALA A 137 -18.05 0.73 8.09
N ARG A 138 -17.80 1.23 9.31
CA ARG A 138 -18.29 2.54 9.75
C ARG A 138 -17.64 3.65 8.92
N SER A 139 -18.37 4.73 8.66
CA SER A 139 -17.90 5.86 7.82
C SER A 139 -16.65 6.58 8.32
N LYS A 140 -16.27 6.40 9.60
CA LYS A 140 -15.07 7.00 10.20
C LYS A 140 -13.79 6.19 9.98
N ILE A 141 -13.90 4.97 9.46
CA ILE A 141 -12.75 4.09 9.24
C ILE A 141 -12.16 4.39 7.87
N PRO A 142 -10.84 4.61 7.74
CA PRO A 142 -10.18 4.70 6.44
C PRO A 142 -10.56 3.53 5.54
N VAL A 143 -10.97 3.82 4.30
CA VAL A 143 -11.41 2.80 3.34
C VAL A 143 -10.24 1.91 2.92
N ALA A 144 -10.47 0.59 2.83
CA ALA A 144 -9.47 -0.35 2.33
C ALA A 144 -9.47 -0.41 0.80
N ARG A 145 -8.29 -0.35 0.18
CA ARG A 145 -8.09 -0.42 -1.27
C ARG A 145 -7.06 -1.50 -1.59
N LEU A 146 -7.29 -2.26 -2.67
CA LEU A 146 -6.30 -3.22 -3.16
C LEU A 146 -5.19 -2.49 -3.91
N SER A 147 -3.95 -2.89 -3.67
CA SER A 147 -2.81 -2.54 -4.51
C SER A 147 -2.23 -3.81 -5.12
N VAL A 148 -1.90 -3.78 -6.42
CA VAL A 148 -1.51 -4.98 -7.17
C VAL A 148 -0.26 -4.75 -7.99
N LEU A 149 0.59 -5.77 -8.08
CA LEU A 149 1.74 -5.79 -8.98
C LEU A 149 1.48 -6.82 -10.10
N HIS A 150 1.58 -6.37 -11.35
CA HIS A 150 1.59 -7.24 -12.51
C HIS A 150 3.03 -7.59 -12.91
N GLY A 151 3.28 -8.87 -13.17
CA GLY A 151 4.58 -9.35 -13.62
C GLY A 151 5.66 -9.23 -12.55
N ARG A 152 6.71 -8.45 -12.80
CA ARG A 152 7.79 -8.25 -11.84
C ARG A 152 8.18 -6.79 -11.83
N ALA A 153 8.44 -6.28 -10.63
CA ALA A 153 9.03 -4.97 -10.47
C ALA A 153 10.38 -4.95 -11.21
N ARG A 154 10.49 -4.04 -12.16
CA ARG A 154 11.71 -3.74 -12.90
C ARG A 154 12.39 -2.57 -12.20
N PRO A 155 13.72 -2.60 -12.08
CA PRO A 155 14.46 -1.43 -11.66
C PRO A 155 14.08 -0.23 -12.55
N ARG A 156 13.88 0.93 -11.94
CA ARG A 156 13.63 2.16 -12.69
C ARG A 156 14.80 2.42 -13.65
N PRO A 157 14.55 2.68 -14.95
CA PRO A 157 15.62 2.95 -15.93
C PRO A 157 16.49 4.15 -15.53
N ASP A 158 15.89 5.08 -14.79
CA ASP A 158 16.43 6.34 -14.28
C ASP A 158 16.89 6.25 -12.81
N ALA A 159 17.12 5.05 -12.27
CA ALA A 159 17.78 4.88 -10.97
C ALA A 159 19.15 5.56 -11.02
N ARG A 160 19.21 6.86 -10.68
CA ARG A 160 20.44 7.66 -10.64
C ARG A 160 21.33 7.05 -9.56
N ALA A 161 22.19 6.14 -10.01
CA ALA A 161 22.91 5.17 -9.19
C ALA A 161 24.11 5.74 -8.42
N ALA A 162 24.16 7.04 -8.11
CA ALA A 162 25.11 7.58 -7.14
C ALA A 162 24.72 8.98 -6.70
N LEU A 163 24.77 9.23 -5.40
CA LEU A 163 24.83 10.59 -4.86
C LEU A 163 26.08 11.28 -5.44
N ARG A 164 25.88 12.39 -6.14
CA ARG A 164 26.94 13.12 -6.82
C ARG A 164 26.80 14.60 -6.54
N ILE A 165 27.94 15.25 -6.35
CA ILE A 165 28.04 16.71 -6.36
C ILE A 165 27.68 17.21 -7.76
N LYS A 166 26.89 18.28 -7.84
CA LYS A 166 26.52 18.95 -9.09
C LYS A 166 27.75 19.55 -9.78
N GLU A 167 27.61 19.92 -11.05
CA GLU A 167 28.67 20.58 -11.83
C GLU A 167 29.13 21.91 -11.21
N ASP A 168 28.27 22.58 -10.43
CA ASP A 168 28.58 23.81 -9.70
C ASP A 168 29.34 23.58 -8.38
N GLY A 169 29.70 22.34 -8.07
CA GLY A 169 30.40 21.97 -6.85
C GLY A 169 29.53 21.91 -5.59
N LYS A 170 28.19 22.00 -5.71
CA LYS A 170 27.26 21.96 -4.58
C LYS A 170 26.56 20.61 -4.45
N PHE A 171 26.14 20.31 -3.23
CA PHE A 171 25.32 19.16 -2.88
C PHE A 171 24.26 19.62 -1.89
N LYS A 172 22.98 19.54 -2.25
CA LYS A 172 21.88 19.99 -1.41
C LYS A 172 21.19 18.82 -0.72
N ILE A 173 20.99 18.96 0.58
CA ILE A 173 20.24 18.03 1.42
C ILE A 173 19.01 18.77 1.96
N VAL A 174 17.84 18.16 1.81
CA VAL A 174 16.63 18.58 2.54
C VAL A 174 16.40 17.61 3.69
N GLN A 175 16.19 18.14 4.88
CA GLN A 175 15.85 17.36 6.07
C GLN A 175 14.36 17.52 6.37
N ILE A 176 13.65 16.42 6.57
CA ILE A 176 12.23 16.38 6.95
C ILE A 176 12.12 15.55 8.22
N SER A 177 11.33 16.02 9.18
CA SER A 177 11.15 15.40 10.49
C SER A 177 9.72 15.60 10.96
N ASP A 178 9.26 14.77 11.89
CA ASP A 178 8.05 15.02 12.68
C ASP A 178 6.79 15.25 11.82
N THR A 179 6.64 14.50 10.72
CA THR A 179 5.45 14.63 9.85
C THR A 179 4.20 14.08 10.51
N HIS A 180 4.34 13.17 11.48
CA HIS A 180 3.26 12.58 12.27
C HIS A 180 2.03 12.17 11.44
N MET A 181 2.28 11.51 10.32
CA MET A 181 1.23 11.07 9.41
C MET A 181 0.37 9.99 10.06
N VAL A 182 -0.92 9.97 9.73
CA VAL A 182 -1.85 8.95 10.19
C VAL A 182 -2.32 8.05 9.04
N THR A 183 -3.03 6.97 9.34
CA THR A 183 -3.51 6.03 8.31
C THR A 183 -4.54 6.66 7.35
N GLY A 184 -5.31 7.66 7.79
CA GLY A 184 -6.24 8.43 6.94
C GLY A 184 -5.81 9.88 6.75
N ILE A 185 -6.75 10.77 6.51
CA ILE A 185 -6.48 12.19 6.17
C ILE A 185 -5.87 13.05 7.30
N GLY A 186 -5.96 12.60 8.56
CA GLY A 186 -5.61 13.41 9.73
C GLY A 186 -6.51 14.65 9.88
N VAL A 187 -6.75 15.10 11.11
CA VAL A 187 -7.47 16.37 11.34
C VAL A 187 -6.70 17.18 12.36
N CYS A 188 -6.16 18.32 11.93
CA CYS A 188 -5.56 19.29 12.83
C CYS A 188 -6.66 20.21 13.39
N LYS A 189 -6.69 20.38 14.72
CA LYS A 189 -7.75 21.11 15.44
C LYS A 189 -7.25 22.32 16.23
N ASP A 190 -5.95 22.46 16.30
CA ASP A 190 -5.21 23.39 17.15
C ASP A 190 -4.17 24.19 16.35
N ALA A 191 -4.25 24.16 15.02
CA ALA A 191 -3.45 25.02 14.16
C ALA A 191 -3.68 26.49 14.51
N ILE A 192 -2.60 27.26 14.59
CA ILE A 192 -2.61 28.70 14.83
C ILE A 192 -1.85 29.43 13.72
N ASP A 193 -2.28 30.64 13.40
CA ASP A 193 -1.56 31.51 12.47
C ASP A 193 -0.38 32.24 13.14
N ALA A 194 0.38 33.00 12.35
CA ALA A 194 1.53 33.79 12.83
C ALA A 194 1.16 34.87 13.87
N HIS A 195 -0.13 35.14 14.08
CA HIS A 195 -0.64 36.08 15.07
C HIS A 195 -1.25 35.37 16.30
N GLY A 196 -1.12 34.04 16.38
CA GLY A 196 -1.65 33.23 17.47
C GLY A 196 -3.17 33.02 17.41
N LYS A 197 -3.80 33.24 16.25
CA LYS A 197 -5.23 32.99 16.07
C LYS A 197 -5.46 31.55 15.58
N ASN A 198 -6.41 30.87 16.22
CA ASN A 198 -6.84 29.53 15.80
C ASN A 198 -7.31 29.54 14.34
N LEU A 199 -6.78 28.60 13.58
CA LEU A 199 -7.21 28.27 12.23
C LEU A 199 -8.36 27.25 12.29
N PRO A 200 -9.23 27.20 11.26
CA PRO A 200 -10.27 26.19 11.18
C PRO A 200 -9.65 24.79 11.08
N GLU A 201 -10.43 23.75 11.45
CA GLU A 201 -10.00 22.37 11.26
C GLU A 201 -9.68 22.08 9.79
N ARG A 202 -8.60 21.34 9.55
CA ARG A 202 -8.13 20.98 8.20
C ARG A 202 -7.60 19.56 8.16
N GLU A 203 -7.63 18.97 6.98
CA GLU A 203 -6.99 17.69 6.67
C GLU A 203 -5.47 17.85 6.80
N ALA A 204 -4.89 17.26 7.84
CA ALA A 204 -3.51 17.53 8.23
C ALA A 204 -2.52 16.90 7.24
N ASP A 205 -2.72 15.63 6.91
CA ASP A 205 -1.79 14.85 6.11
C ASP A 205 -1.65 15.42 4.69
N GLN A 206 -2.76 15.86 4.08
CA GLN A 206 -2.72 16.48 2.76
C GLN A 206 -1.95 17.81 2.77
N LEU A 207 -2.08 18.61 3.84
CA LEU A 207 -1.31 19.85 3.97
C LEU A 207 0.18 19.56 4.11
N THR A 208 0.55 18.56 4.92
CA THR A 208 1.95 18.13 5.08
C THR A 208 2.54 17.63 3.76
N VAL A 209 1.82 16.77 3.02
CA VAL A 209 2.27 16.27 1.71
C VAL A 209 2.45 17.42 0.71
N ASN A 210 1.47 18.32 0.60
CA ASN A 210 1.57 19.47 -0.30
C ASN A 210 2.77 20.36 0.03
N PHE A 211 3.04 20.58 1.33
CA PHE A 211 4.19 21.35 1.77
C PHE A 211 5.51 20.66 1.39
N ILE A 212 5.61 19.34 1.60
CA ILE A 212 6.80 18.57 1.20
C ILE A 212 7.00 18.66 -0.31
N GLU A 213 5.94 18.47 -1.11
CA GLU A 213 6.01 18.58 -2.57
C GLU A 213 6.53 19.95 -3.03
N GLU A 214 5.98 21.03 -2.48
CA GLU A 214 6.40 22.40 -2.79
C GLU A 214 7.88 22.62 -2.45
N ILE A 215 8.33 22.18 -1.28
CA ILE A 215 9.73 22.29 -0.87
C ILE A 215 10.64 21.50 -1.81
N LEU A 216 10.26 20.29 -2.20
CA LEU A 216 11.08 19.49 -3.13
C LEU A 216 11.15 20.11 -4.52
N ASP A 217 10.08 20.75 -4.99
CA ASP A 217 10.03 21.41 -6.30
C ASP A 217 10.84 22.73 -6.33
N VAL A 218 10.86 23.47 -5.22
CA VAL A 218 11.66 24.69 -5.06
C VAL A 218 13.13 24.34 -4.85
N GLU A 219 13.43 23.44 -3.91
CA GLU A 219 14.80 23.19 -3.48
C GLU A 219 15.56 22.27 -4.44
N LYS A 220 14.89 21.31 -5.07
CA LYS A 220 15.50 20.30 -5.97
C LYS A 220 16.78 19.68 -5.38
N PRO A 221 16.68 19.00 -4.22
CA PRO A 221 17.83 18.44 -3.52
C PRO A 221 18.40 17.20 -4.20
N GLU A 222 19.65 16.87 -3.86
CA GLU A 222 20.33 15.63 -4.27
C GLU A 222 19.98 14.47 -3.33
N LEU A 223 19.58 14.78 -2.10
CA LEU A 223 19.25 13.82 -1.05
C LEU A 223 18.17 14.42 -0.13
N VAL A 224 17.22 13.58 0.27
CA VAL A 224 16.33 13.87 1.40
C VAL A 224 16.71 13.00 2.60
N VAL A 225 16.71 13.56 3.79
CA VAL A 225 16.91 12.81 5.05
C VAL A 225 15.66 12.94 5.90
N LEU A 226 14.97 11.82 6.13
CA LEU A 226 13.88 11.71 7.09
C LEU A 226 14.46 11.43 8.47
N THR A 227 14.27 12.35 9.43
CA THR A 227 14.94 12.30 10.74
C THR A 227 14.09 11.75 11.89
N GLY A 228 13.04 11.00 11.56
CA GLY A 228 12.19 10.31 12.53
C GLY A 228 10.85 10.98 12.78
N ASP A 229 9.98 10.27 13.50
CA ASP A 229 8.61 10.67 13.84
C ASP A 229 7.78 11.03 12.59
N GLN A 230 7.97 10.22 11.56
CA GLN A 230 7.18 10.34 10.34
C GLN A 230 5.74 9.88 10.58
N LEU A 231 5.54 8.97 11.54
CA LEU A 231 4.25 8.44 11.94
C LEU A 231 3.77 9.05 13.25
N HIS A 232 2.45 9.20 13.36
CA HIS A 232 1.81 9.44 14.64
C HIS A 232 1.79 8.16 15.49
N HIS A 233 1.73 8.28 16.81
CA HIS A 233 1.66 7.10 17.70
C HIS A 233 0.34 6.31 17.57
N ASP A 234 -0.74 6.98 17.16
CA ASP A 234 -2.08 6.43 17.02
C ASP A 234 -2.39 6.12 15.54
N ILE A 235 -1.71 5.10 15.01
CA ILE A 235 -1.89 4.60 13.65
C ILE A 235 -2.43 3.18 13.65
N SER A 236 -3.29 2.88 12.67
CA SER A 236 -3.85 1.53 12.49
C SER A 236 -3.14 0.73 11.39
N ASP A 237 -2.45 1.43 10.48
CA ASP A 237 -1.58 0.85 9.45
C ASP A 237 -0.44 1.82 9.14
N SER A 238 0.80 1.39 9.41
CA SER A 238 2.00 2.21 9.21
C SER A 238 2.32 2.43 7.74
N GLN A 239 2.08 1.42 6.90
CA GLN A 239 2.52 1.44 5.51
C GLN A 239 1.75 2.49 4.70
N SER A 240 0.43 2.58 4.89
CA SER A 240 -0.42 3.59 4.23
C SER A 240 0.01 5.01 4.61
N ALA A 241 0.41 5.23 5.87
CA ALA A 241 0.90 6.52 6.33
C ALA A 241 2.31 6.84 5.77
N LEU A 242 3.25 5.90 5.87
CA LEU A 242 4.62 6.07 5.36
C LEU A 242 4.66 6.29 3.84
N PHE A 243 3.77 5.65 3.10
CA PHE A 243 3.71 5.80 1.64
C PHE A 243 3.35 7.22 1.23
N LYS A 244 2.55 7.95 2.01
CA LYS A 244 2.28 9.37 1.78
C LYS A 244 3.54 10.22 1.93
N VAL A 245 4.39 9.93 2.91
CA VAL A 245 5.68 10.62 3.10
C VAL A 245 6.66 10.27 1.98
N ALA A 246 6.74 9.00 1.61
CA ALA A 246 7.70 8.50 0.63
C ALA A 246 7.36 8.93 -0.82
N ALA A 247 6.07 9.07 -1.14
CA ALA A 247 5.59 9.32 -2.50
C ALA A 247 6.23 10.56 -3.16
N PRO A 248 6.28 11.76 -2.53
CA PRO A 248 6.91 12.93 -3.14
C PRO A 248 8.36 12.73 -3.57
N MET A 249 9.16 12.00 -2.79
CA MET A 249 10.56 11.70 -3.11
C MET A 249 10.67 10.64 -4.19
N ILE A 250 9.87 9.57 -4.09
CA ILE A 250 9.87 8.48 -5.04
C ILE A 250 9.42 8.97 -6.42
N GLU A 251 8.36 9.77 -6.53
CA GLU A 251 7.87 10.31 -7.81
C GLU A 251 8.90 11.21 -8.50
N ARG A 252 9.69 11.95 -7.73
CA ARG A 252 10.75 12.84 -8.24
C ARG A 252 12.08 12.12 -8.47
N SER A 253 12.15 10.81 -8.25
CA SER A 253 13.39 10.02 -8.29
C SER A 253 14.50 10.63 -7.43
N ILE A 254 14.14 11.22 -6.28
CA ILE A 254 15.06 11.78 -5.30
C ILE A 254 15.48 10.67 -4.33
N PRO A 255 16.79 10.35 -4.19
CA PRO A 255 17.26 9.43 -3.17
C PRO A 255 16.92 9.96 -1.77
N PHE A 256 16.52 9.07 -0.88
CA PHE A 256 16.27 9.43 0.51
C PHE A 256 16.82 8.39 1.49
N ALA A 257 17.19 8.87 2.66
CA ALA A 257 17.58 8.06 3.81
C ALA A 257 16.60 8.33 4.96
N THR A 258 16.40 7.32 5.82
CA THR A 258 15.48 7.42 6.94
C THR A 258 16.13 6.93 8.22
N VAL A 259 15.79 7.57 9.34
CA VAL A 259 15.99 7.05 10.68
C VAL A 259 14.65 7.06 11.41
N PHE A 260 14.46 6.10 12.31
CA PHE A 260 13.23 5.99 13.10
C PHE A 260 13.29 6.88 14.34
N GLY A 261 12.23 7.66 14.55
CA GLY A 261 11.94 8.32 15.81
C GLY A 261 11.29 7.35 16.80
N ASN A 262 10.79 7.87 17.91
CA ASN A 262 10.11 7.05 18.92
C ASN A 262 8.69 6.71 18.46
N HIS A 263 7.95 7.68 17.92
CA HIS A 263 6.56 7.50 17.51
C HIS A 263 6.39 6.54 16.32
N ASP A 264 7.43 6.37 15.51
CA ASP A 264 7.44 5.43 14.37
C ASP A 264 7.27 3.95 14.77
N SER A 265 7.40 3.63 16.06
CA SER A 265 7.36 2.25 16.58
C SER A 265 6.54 2.03 17.84
N GLU A 266 5.95 3.09 18.41
CA GLU A 266 5.23 3.02 19.70
C GLU A 266 3.79 2.52 19.57
N GLY A 267 3.21 2.58 18.37
CA GLY A 267 1.81 2.20 18.15
C GLY A 267 1.56 0.70 18.30
N LEU A 268 0.38 0.32 18.81
CA LEU A 268 -0.06 -1.09 18.91
C LEU A 268 -0.04 -1.81 17.55
N HIS A 269 -0.29 -1.06 16.48
CA HIS A 269 -0.31 -1.53 15.09
C HIS A 269 0.85 -0.92 14.27
N ALA A 270 1.88 -0.40 14.94
CA ALA A 270 3.10 0.05 14.30
C ALA A 270 3.92 -1.15 13.81
N LEU A 271 4.68 -0.97 12.73
CA LEU A 271 5.63 -1.98 12.28
C LEU A 271 6.73 -2.18 13.33
N SER A 272 7.08 -3.44 13.59
CA SER A 272 8.19 -3.81 14.47
C SER A 272 9.52 -3.24 13.94
N ARG A 273 10.40 -2.86 14.88
CA ARG A 273 11.81 -2.51 14.59
C ARG A 273 12.73 -3.74 14.54
N GLU A 274 12.24 -4.87 15.05
CA GLU A 274 12.91 -6.19 15.04
C GLU A 274 12.58 -7.00 13.79
#